data_AF-S8DHM5-F1
#
_entry.id   AF-S8DHM5-F1
#
_cell.length_a   1.000
_cell.length_b   1.000
_cell.length_c   1.000
_cell.angle_alpha   90.00
_cell.angle_beta   90.00
_cell.angle_gamma   90.00
#
_symmetry.space_group_name_H-M   'P 1'
#
loop_
_entity.id
_entity.type
_entity.pdbx_description
1 polymer ?
#
loop_
_entity_poly.entity_id
_entity_poly.type
_entity_poly.pdbx_seq_one_letter_code
_entity_poly.pdbx_strand_id
1 'polypeptide(L)'
;NSSLALPSSSPPTDGGRTFSSAYPSQHSDPLERESPSPLALLHDPVNDLVERIESWSLKTKVFGSLLEQKGFPYLRGASEENKLTESEWKQVIDFVKEEPAILRLFQFDYMLEQQKVKTSSPRGAHDGAARAALASMEEQFVTTDDQVIIHDYNRSVIVRNSAKTADGSLSILIRKNVVNSVGRDVCLLHLQQDIASFEVGSTQSMDSLLDTITTQMDDREETDDSSTRDGLNLTNGRCLYVGIKFVREAYKHNPKRPRDLNGLVQGGYPGIDIVSCGYNREDVVLSDRMKAYWFTFDRTDRARIVELTQFKGYDTPEFWVKQKFAVPLLETYDRPQLVSSGLFTGLGGALSVDNVLEAYHAVFQRWSSCIKYGRLVIPRQVREMATKAINYLHDNDSYADLTPKELDLIEGRSIKQLRRIDGARLRPDFKRADEVDAENFNKPIISPTASIIQGIRDGAYFEALDSLTTYGRRTEAIPEAVNPEDGRDEDI
;
A
#
# COMPACT_ATOMS: atom_id res chain seq x y z
N ASN A 1 -39.13 -21.64 42.32
CA ASN A 1 -38.65 -20.38 41.73
C ASN A 1 -37.17 -20.28 41.88
N SER A 2 -36.52 -20.42 40.73
CA SER A 2 -35.16 -20.90 40.53
C SER A 2 -34.15 -19.77 40.71
N SER A 3 -33.28 -19.89 41.72
CA SER A 3 -31.99 -19.18 41.74
C SER A 3 -30.91 -20.24 41.61
N LEU A 4 -30.40 -20.39 40.39
CA LEU A 4 -29.36 -21.34 40.04
C LEU A 4 -28.05 -20.57 39.85
N ALA A 5 -27.11 -20.88 40.75
CA ALA A 5 -25.68 -21.04 40.51
C ALA A 5 -24.93 -19.91 39.79
N LEU A 6 -24.22 -19.12 40.59
CA LEU A 6 -22.88 -18.64 40.25
C LEU A 6 -21.88 -19.81 40.41
N PRO A 7 -21.04 -20.08 39.41
CA PRO A 7 -19.71 -20.66 39.63
C PRO A 7 -18.66 -19.60 39.26
N SER A 8 -17.85 -19.17 40.23
CA SER A 8 -16.53 -19.76 40.48
C SER A 8 -15.50 -19.32 39.44
N SER A 9 -14.92 -18.15 39.70
CA SER A 9 -13.64 -17.71 39.16
C SER A 9 -12.52 -18.62 39.67
N SER A 10 -11.88 -19.36 38.78
CA SER A 10 -10.58 -19.97 38.99
C SER A 10 -9.57 -19.33 38.01
N PRO A 11 -8.42 -18.80 38.46
CA PRO A 11 -7.22 -18.64 37.61
C PRO A 11 -6.42 -19.98 37.66
N PRO A 12 -5.24 -20.16 37.04
CA PRO A 12 -4.58 -19.56 35.87
C PRO A 12 -4.14 -20.63 34.84
N THR A 13 -3.48 -20.25 33.75
CA THR A 13 -2.32 -21.02 33.25
C THR A 13 -1.28 -20.07 32.65
N ASP A 14 -0.24 -19.81 33.45
CA ASP A 14 1.13 -19.62 32.96
C ASP A 14 1.45 -20.74 31.97
N GLY A 15 1.83 -20.38 30.75
CA GLY A 15 2.13 -21.36 29.72
C GLY A 15 2.27 -20.76 28.33
N GLY A 16 3.03 -19.67 28.20
CA GLY A 16 3.28 -19.04 26.91
C GLY A 16 4.64 -18.36 26.89
N ARG A 17 5.66 -19.17 26.62
CA ARG A 17 7.06 -18.83 26.32
C ARG A 17 7.38 -17.33 26.27
N THR A 18 8.17 -16.91 27.25
CA THR A 18 9.14 -15.81 27.17
C THR A 18 9.67 -15.64 25.74
N PHE A 19 9.35 -14.53 25.08
CA PHE A 19 10.16 -14.03 23.98
C PHE A 19 11.49 -13.60 24.57
N SER A 20 12.44 -14.53 24.53
CA SER A 20 13.85 -14.23 24.72
C SER A 20 14.26 -13.15 23.73
N SER A 21 14.87 -12.11 24.29
CA SER A 21 15.71 -11.17 23.60
C SER A 21 16.64 -11.89 22.62
N ALA A 22 16.54 -11.52 21.35
CA ALA A 22 17.63 -11.63 20.40
C ALA A 22 17.54 -10.45 19.44
N TYR A 23 18.27 -9.38 19.79
CA TYR A 23 19.01 -8.68 18.74
C TYR A 23 19.95 -9.72 18.10
N PRO A 24 20.01 -9.74 16.76
CA PRO A 24 21.19 -9.18 16.15
C PRO A 24 20.82 -8.24 15.00
N SER A 25 21.35 -7.03 15.11
CA SER A 25 21.74 -6.22 13.97
C SER A 25 22.71 -7.03 13.09
N GLN A 26 22.34 -7.33 11.86
CA GLN A 26 23.31 -7.40 10.76
C GLN A 26 22.69 -6.75 9.53
N HIS A 27 23.37 -5.68 9.10
CA HIS A 27 23.23 -5.04 7.81
C HIS A 27 23.40 -6.04 6.67
N SER A 28 22.37 -6.13 5.83
CA SER A 28 22.48 -6.39 4.39
C SER A 28 21.13 -6.03 3.76
N ASP A 29 21.03 -4.77 3.34
CA ASP A 29 20.57 -4.21 2.06
C ASP A 29 19.61 -5.00 1.11
N PRO A 30 19.02 -4.35 0.08
CA PRO A 30 17.59 -4.20 -0.14
C PRO A 30 17.07 -5.11 -1.28
N LEU A 31 15.80 -4.98 -1.70
CA LEU A 31 15.19 -5.49 -2.95
C LEU A 31 14.33 -6.78 -2.97
N GLU A 32 14.30 -7.63 -1.95
CA GLU A 32 13.53 -8.90 -2.09
C GLU A 32 12.21 -8.90 -1.30
N ARG A 33 11.19 -8.22 -1.86
CA ARG A 33 9.74 -8.53 -1.76
C ARG A 33 8.86 -7.49 -2.46
N GLU A 34 9.37 -6.83 -3.51
CA GLU A 34 8.49 -6.14 -4.46
C GLU A 34 7.95 -7.20 -5.42
N SER A 35 6.65 -7.52 -5.33
CA SER A 35 5.98 -8.26 -6.41
C SER A 35 6.18 -7.45 -7.69
N PRO A 36 6.93 -7.96 -8.68
CA PRO A 36 7.22 -7.20 -9.87
C PRO A 36 5.91 -6.95 -10.62
N SER A 37 5.76 -5.71 -11.09
CA SER A 37 4.79 -5.40 -12.14
C SER A 37 5.04 -6.38 -13.32
N PRO A 38 3.99 -6.84 -14.02
CA PRO A 38 4.03 -7.76 -15.16
C PRO A 38 5.16 -7.68 -16.19
N LEU A 39 5.90 -6.58 -16.25
CA LEU A 39 6.89 -6.26 -17.29
C LEU A 39 8.35 -6.39 -16.85
N ALA A 40 8.66 -6.65 -15.58
CA ALA A 40 10.03 -6.66 -15.08
C ALA A 40 10.51 -8.09 -14.73
N LEU A 41 10.81 -8.88 -15.76
CA LEU A 41 11.70 -10.03 -15.64
C LEU A 41 13.10 -9.58 -16.13
N LEU A 42 14.09 -9.62 -15.24
CA LEU A 42 15.56 -9.60 -15.49
C LEU A 42 16.36 -8.27 -15.45
N HIS A 43 15.80 -7.12 -15.09
CA HIS A 43 16.57 -5.88 -14.94
C HIS A 43 16.36 -5.25 -13.56
N ASP A 44 17.41 -4.66 -12.98
CA ASP A 44 17.25 -3.77 -11.82
C ASP A 44 16.58 -2.48 -12.34
N PRO A 45 15.26 -2.32 -12.15
CA PRO A 45 14.49 -1.29 -12.80
C PRO A 45 14.90 0.11 -12.33
N VAL A 46 15.63 0.21 -11.21
CA VAL A 46 16.07 1.49 -10.67
C VAL A 46 17.37 1.96 -11.32
N ASN A 47 18.30 1.07 -11.64
CA ASN A 47 19.52 1.47 -12.35
C ASN A 47 19.20 1.92 -13.78
N ASP A 48 18.32 1.21 -14.48
CA ASP A 48 17.84 1.61 -15.80
C ASP A 48 17.12 2.97 -15.72
N LEU A 49 16.28 3.16 -14.70
CA LEU A 49 15.63 4.46 -14.45
C LEU A 49 16.63 5.58 -14.19
N VAL A 50 17.70 5.34 -13.42
CA VAL A 50 18.75 6.34 -13.16
C VAL A 50 19.45 6.72 -14.47
N GLU A 51 19.83 5.74 -15.30
CA GLU A 51 20.43 6.02 -16.61
C GLU A 51 19.48 6.82 -17.50
N ARG A 52 18.19 6.50 -17.49
CA ARG A 52 17.14 7.22 -18.21
C ARG A 52 17.01 8.67 -17.73
N ILE A 53 16.93 8.89 -16.42
CA ILE A 53 16.91 10.23 -15.82
C ILE A 53 18.17 11.00 -16.21
N GLU A 54 19.35 10.38 -16.17
CA GLU A 54 20.61 11.01 -16.54
C GLU A 54 20.66 11.39 -18.02
N SER A 55 20.04 10.61 -18.90
CA SER A 55 19.94 10.92 -20.33
C SER A 55 18.87 11.97 -20.66
N TRP A 56 17.96 12.28 -19.72
CA TRP A 56 16.81 13.14 -19.97
C TRP A 56 17.15 14.63 -19.94
N SER A 57 16.79 15.34 -21.01
CA SER A 57 17.12 16.77 -21.18
C SER A 57 16.49 17.70 -20.14
N LEU A 58 15.36 17.31 -19.54
CA LEU A 58 14.67 18.11 -18.53
C LEU A 58 15.09 17.79 -17.09
N LYS A 59 15.98 16.82 -16.85
CA LYS A 59 16.34 16.35 -15.50
C LYS A 59 16.68 17.48 -14.54
N THR A 60 17.51 18.44 -14.95
CA THR A 60 17.92 19.57 -14.10
C THR A 60 16.77 20.54 -13.83
N LYS A 61 15.85 20.71 -14.78
CA LYS A 61 14.66 21.58 -14.60
C LYS A 61 13.60 20.94 -13.73
N VAL A 62 13.55 19.61 -13.66
CA VAL A 62 12.57 18.88 -12.87
C VAL A 62 13.11 18.64 -11.46
N PHE A 63 14.26 17.99 -11.35
CA PHE A 63 14.84 17.56 -10.07
C PHE A 63 15.69 18.64 -9.40
N GLY A 64 16.27 19.59 -10.15
CA GLY A 64 17.08 20.68 -9.60
C GLY A 64 18.15 20.17 -8.64
N SER A 65 18.15 20.72 -7.42
CA SER A 65 19.10 20.35 -6.36
C SER A 65 18.98 18.90 -5.87
N LEU A 66 17.87 18.20 -6.15
CA LEU A 66 17.67 16.80 -5.72
C LEU A 66 18.70 15.85 -6.36
N LEU A 67 19.17 16.14 -7.58
CA LEU A 67 20.20 15.36 -8.27
C LEU A 67 21.54 15.36 -7.54
N GLU A 68 21.80 16.42 -6.76
CA GLU A 68 23.06 16.60 -6.04
C GLU A 68 23.02 15.97 -4.64
N GLN A 69 21.84 15.51 -4.19
CA GLN A 69 21.67 14.92 -2.87
C GLN A 69 22.25 13.51 -2.82
N LYS A 70 23.04 13.26 -1.77
CA LYS A 70 23.55 11.92 -1.48
C LYS A 70 22.37 10.97 -1.24
N GLY A 71 22.30 9.90 -2.04
CA GLY A 71 21.22 8.92 -1.96
C GLY A 71 20.18 9.04 -3.07
N PHE A 72 20.31 9.98 -4.00
CA PHE A 72 19.46 10.02 -5.20
C PHE A 72 19.53 8.66 -5.96
N PRO A 73 18.39 8.09 -6.41
CA PRO A 73 17.03 8.65 -6.35
C PRO A 73 16.23 8.30 -5.07
N TYR A 74 16.80 7.57 -4.12
CA TYR A 74 16.18 7.15 -2.87
C TYR A 74 16.21 8.24 -1.79
N LEU A 75 15.59 9.38 -2.09
CA LEU A 75 15.47 10.49 -1.14
C LEU A 75 14.27 10.29 -0.19
N ARG A 76 14.33 10.88 1.00
CA ARG A 76 13.20 10.94 1.94
C ARG A 76 12.93 12.36 2.39
N GLY A 77 11.70 12.82 2.24
CA GLY A 77 11.23 14.14 2.67
C GLY A 77 11.82 15.32 1.92
N ALA A 78 12.70 15.08 0.94
CA ALA A 78 13.26 16.10 0.07
C ALA A 78 12.22 16.56 -0.96
N SER A 79 12.21 17.86 -1.26
CA SER A 79 11.38 18.45 -2.30
C SER A 79 12.06 19.64 -2.95
N GLU A 80 11.78 19.85 -4.22
CA GLU A 80 12.27 20.97 -5.02
C GLU A 80 11.11 21.59 -5.81
N GLU A 81 11.12 22.91 -5.95
CA GLU A 81 10.13 23.63 -6.76
C GLU A 81 10.83 24.40 -7.87
N ASN A 82 10.58 24.01 -9.11
CA ASN A 82 11.24 24.55 -10.29
C ASN A 82 10.25 25.13 -11.30
N LYS A 83 10.70 26.11 -12.07
CA LYS A 83 9.90 26.66 -13.17
C LYS A 83 9.89 25.69 -14.34
N LEU A 84 8.68 25.41 -14.84
CA LEU A 84 8.47 24.49 -15.95
C LEU A 84 7.32 25.02 -16.82
N THR A 85 7.52 25.13 -18.12
CA THR A 85 6.46 25.53 -19.05
C THR A 85 5.45 24.39 -19.28
N GLU A 86 4.27 24.68 -19.80
CA GLU A 86 3.26 23.65 -20.10
C GLU A 86 3.75 22.62 -21.13
N SER A 87 4.55 23.05 -22.12
CA SER A 87 5.15 22.16 -23.12
C SER A 87 6.19 21.21 -22.50
N GLU A 88 7.00 21.72 -21.58
CA GLU A 88 7.94 20.90 -20.81
C GLU A 88 7.19 19.97 -19.86
N TRP A 89 6.08 20.41 -19.27
CA TRP A 89 5.25 19.57 -18.41
C TRP A 89 4.69 18.37 -19.17
N LYS A 90 4.24 18.55 -20.41
CA LYS A 90 3.82 17.44 -21.28
C LYS A 90 4.95 16.42 -21.48
N GLN A 91 6.19 16.88 -21.65
CA GLN A 91 7.35 15.98 -21.73
C GLN A 91 7.63 15.25 -20.41
N VAL A 92 7.37 15.87 -19.25
CA VAL A 92 7.42 15.17 -17.94
C VAL A 92 6.36 14.07 -17.88
N ILE A 93 5.14 14.36 -18.31
CA ILE A 93 4.05 13.37 -18.38
C ILE A 93 4.43 12.21 -19.30
N ASP A 94 4.97 12.50 -20.49
CA ASP A 94 5.39 11.48 -21.44
C ASP A 94 6.52 10.61 -20.86
N PHE A 95 7.51 11.23 -20.21
CA PHE A 95 8.58 10.51 -19.49
C PHE A 95 8.01 9.60 -18.40
N VAL A 96 7.08 10.09 -17.58
CA VAL A 96 6.45 9.28 -16.52
C VAL A 96 5.64 8.11 -17.08
N LYS A 97 4.98 8.28 -18.23
CA LYS A 97 4.25 7.19 -18.90
C LYS A 97 5.21 6.13 -19.45
N GLU A 98 6.36 6.54 -19.96
CA GLU A 98 7.41 5.63 -20.44
C GLU A 98 8.12 4.93 -19.26
N GLU A 99 8.34 5.63 -18.16
CA GLU A 99 9.09 5.17 -16.99
C GLU A 99 8.27 5.29 -15.68
N PRO A 100 7.16 4.53 -15.53
CA PRO A 100 6.26 4.65 -14.38
C PRO A 100 6.92 4.32 -13.05
N ALA A 101 8.03 3.58 -13.05
CA ALA A 101 8.83 3.29 -11.86
C ALA A 101 9.29 4.56 -11.12
N ILE A 102 9.42 5.70 -11.81
CA ILE A 102 9.79 6.97 -11.17
C ILE A 102 8.76 7.42 -10.13
N LEU A 103 7.49 7.04 -10.31
CA LEU A 103 6.44 7.34 -9.36
C LEU A 103 6.61 6.57 -8.05
N ARG A 104 7.44 5.52 -7.97
CA ARG A 104 7.78 4.90 -6.68
C ARG A 104 8.65 5.83 -5.82
N LEU A 105 9.43 6.69 -6.46
CA LEU A 105 10.50 7.48 -5.86
C LEU A 105 10.11 8.96 -5.70
N PHE A 106 9.31 9.50 -6.64
CA PHE A 106 8.96 10.91 -6.66
C PHE A 106 7.48 11.14 -6.96
N GLN A 107 6.93 12.15 -6.32
CA GLN A 107 5.66 12.77 -6.62
C GLN A 107 5.92 14.05 -7.43
N PHE A 108 5.06 14.35 -8.40
CA PHE A 108 5.14 15.55 -9.23
C PHE A 108 3.84 16.34 -9.12
N ASP A 109 3.91 17.61 -8.72
CA ASP A 109 2.77 18.52 -8.62
C ASP A 109 2.99 19.74 -9.52
N TYR A 110 2.20 19.86 -10.59
CA TYR A 110 2.30 20.96 -11.54
C TYR A 110 1.30 22.08 -11.25
N MET A 111 1.84 23.19 -10.75
CA MET A 111 1.12 24.41 -10.47
C MET A 111 0.95 25.22 -11.76
N LEU A 112 -0.10 24.92 -12.54
CA LEU A 112 -0.37 25.53 -13.85
C LEU A 112 -0.33 27.07 -13.82
N GLU A 113 -0.95 27.69 -12.82
CA GLU A 113 -1.01 29.16 -12.70
C GLU A 113 0.36 29.80 -12.47
N GLN A 114 1.28 29.06 -11.87
CA GLN A 114 2.63 29.52 -11.54
C GLN A 114 3.68 29.04 -12.55
N GLN A 115 3.31 28.13 -13.46
CA GLN A 115 4.24 27.40 -14.34
C GLN A 115 5.41 26.83 -13.56
N LYS A 116 5.09 26.09 -12.49
CA LYS A 116 6.06 25.44 -11.63
C LYS A 116 5.71 23.98 -11.44
N VAL A 117 6.73 23.13 -11.40
CA VAL A 117 6.61 21.77 -10.90
C VAL A 117 7.24 21.70 -9.52
N LYS A 118 6.54 21.05 -8.60
CA LYS A 118 7.09 20.59 -7.34
C LYS A 118 7.37 19.11 -7.46
N THR A 119 8.64 18.73 -7.30
CA THR A 119 9.05 17.33 -7.23
C THR A 119 9.37 17.01 -5.79
N SER A 120 8.73 15.99 -5.23
CA SER A 120 8.95 15.59 -3.83
C SER A 120 9.11 14.09 -3.67
N SER A 121 10.08 13.70 -2.86
CA SER A 121 10.31 12.33 -2.43
C SER A 121 9.38 11.94 -1.26
N PRO A 122 9.18 10.63 -1.00
CA PRO A 122 8.37 10.16 0.13
C PRO A 122 8.77 10.78 1.45
N ARG A 123 7.79 11.19 2.25
CA ARG A 123 8.02 11.26 3.70
C ARG A 123 7.95 9.86 4.28
N GLY A 124 8.77 9.55 5.28
CA GLY A 124 8.85 8.20 5.81
C GLY A 124 7.51 7.75 6.42
N ALA A 125 6.82 8.64 7.13
CA ALA A 125 5.49 8.36 7.68
C ALA A 125 4.43 8.07 6.59
N HIS A 126 4.54 8.73 5.43
CA HIS A 126 3.64 8.53 4.28
C HIS A 126 3.83 7.15 3.67
N ASP A 127 5.08 6.79 3.35
CA ASP A 127 5.42 5.49 2.80
C ASP A 127 5.07 4.34 3.76
N GLY A 128 5.39 4.52 5.05
CA GLY A 128 5.07 3.55 6.10
C GLY A 128 3.56 3.31 6.25
N ALA A 129 2.74 4.37 6.15
CA ALA A 129 1.28 4.24 6.20
C ALA A 129 0.72 3.47 4.99
N ALA A 130 1.15 3.84 3.77
CA ALA A 130 0.68 3.20 2.54
C ALA A 130 1.06 1.71 2.51
N ARG A 131 2.33 1.39 2.82
CA ARG A 131 2.83 0.02 2.88
C ARG A 131 2.10 -0.82 3.91
N ALA A 132 1.92 -0.29 5.12
CA ALA A 132 1.22 -1.01 6.19
C ALA A 132 -0.26 -1.25 5.85
N ALA A 133 -0.95 -0.28 5.22
CA ALA A 133 -2.35 -0.45 4.82
C ALA A 133 -2.50 -1.54 3.74
N LEU A 134 -1.61 -1.54 2.74
CA LEU A 134 -1.57 -2.55 1.67
C LEU A 134 -1.27 -3.95 2.22
N ALA A 135 -0.19 -4.10 2.99
CA ALA A 135 0.18 -5.37 3.63
C ALA A 135 -0.94 -5.90 4.53
N SER A 136 -1.57 -5.03 5.34
CA SER A 136 -2.68 -5.42 6.20
C SER A 136 -3.90 -5.92 5.45
N MET A 137 -4.11 -5.47 4.20
CA MET A 137 -5.16 -5.97 3.33
C MET A 137 -4.75 -7.28 2.65
N GLU A 138 -3.54 -7.36 2.11
CA GLU A 138 -2.96 -8.57 1.51
C GLU A 138 -3.05 -9.77 2.47
N GLU A 139 -2.65 -9.57 3.72
CA GLU A 139 -2.71 -10.57 4.79
C GLU A 139 -4.11 -11.10 5.06
N GLN A 140 -5.18 -10.46 4.56
CA GLN A 140 -6.57 -10.92 4.73
C GLN A 140 -6.99 -11.97 3.71
N PHE A 141 -6.19 -12.19 2.68
CA PHE A 141 -6.48 -13.09 1.58
C PHE A 141 -5.68 -14.38 1.70
N VAL A 142 -6.22 -15.43 1.12
CA VAL A 142 -5.54 -16.70 0.85
C VAL A 142 -5.68 -16.93 -0.65
N THR A 143 -4.56 -17.03 -1.36
CA THR A 143 -4.53 -17.19 -2.82
C THR A 143 -4.05 -18.59 -3.22
N THR A 144 -4.23 -18.96 -4.49
CA THR A 144 -3.58 -20.15 -5.07
C THR A 144 -2.17 -19.82 -5.55
N ASP A 145 -1.38 -20.85 -5.91
CA ASP A 145 -0.03 -20.66 -6.49
C ASP A 145 -0.07 -19.95 -7.86
N ASP A 146 -1.20 -20.05 -8.56
CA ASP A 146 -1.42 -19.39 -9.85
C ASP A 146 -1.83 -17.90 -9.69
N GLN A 147 -2.05 -17.46 -8.44
CA GLN A 147 -2.52 -16.13 -8.08
C GLN A 147 -1.45 -15.32 -7.36
N VAL A 148 -1.33 -14.07 -7.77
CA VAL A 148 -0.43 -13.08 -7.19
C VAL A 148 -1.24 -11.85 -6.80
N ILE A 149 -0.96 -11.30 -5.62
CA ILE A 149 -1.46 -9.99 -5.23
C ILE A 149 -0.45 -8.98 -5.75
N ILE A 150 -0.91 -8.10 -6.64
CA ILE A 150 -0.10 -7.02 -7.19
C ILE A 150 -0.30 -5.80 -6.31
N HIS A 151 0.82 -5.24 -5.87
CA HIS A 151 0.89 -3.92 -5.27
C HIS A 151 1.47 -2.96 -6.29
N ASP A 152 0.67 -2.02 -6.76
CA ASP A 152 1.20 -0.93 -7.58
C ASP A 152 1.39 0.29 -6.71
N TYR A 153 2.59 0.43 -6.15
CA TYR A 153 3.01 1.61 -5.39
C TYR A 153 3.41 2.72 -6.36
N ASN A 154 2.42 3.38 -6.94
CA ASN A 154 2.66 4.61 -7.70
C ASN A 154 2.54 5.78 -6.74
N ARG A 155 3.25 6.90 -6.95
CA ARG A 155 2.88 8.18 -6.34
C ARG A 155 2.04 8.97 -7.32
N SER A 156 1.20 9.84 -6.77
CA SER A 156 0.37 10.72 -7.58
C SER A 156 1.18 11.67 -8.47
N VAL A 157 0.72 11.82 -9.71
CA VAL A 157 1.01 12.99 -10.53
C VAL A 157 -0.15 13.94 -10.33
N ILE A 158 0.09 15.07 -9.68
CA ILE A 158 -0.95 16.07 -9.42
C ILE A 158 -0.92 17.09 -10.55
N VAL A 159 -1.89 17.00 -11.44
CA VAL A 159 -2.21 18.02 -12.45
C VAL A 159 -3.65 18.44 -12.27
N ARG A 160 -3.97 19.69 -12.63
CA ARG A 160 -5.36 20.11 -12.84
C ARG A 160 -6.10 19.29 -13.90
N ASN A 161 -5.42 18.53 -14.77
CA ASN A 161 -6.02 17.76 -15.87
C ASN A 161 -5.16 16.53 -16.27
N SER A 162 -5.54 15.35 -15.76
CA SER A 162 -5.14 13.99 -16.20
C SER A 162 -3.95 13.33 -15.49
N ALA A 163 -4.23 12.11 -14.99
CA ALA A 163 -3.38 11.13 -14.31
C ALA A 163 -3.11 11.36 -12.81
N LYS A 164 -4.17 11.47 -12.01
CA LYS A 164 -4.04 11.28 -10.55
C LYS A 164 -3.98 9.80 -10.21
N THR A 165 -2.82 9.21 -10.45
CA THR A 165 -2.52 7.83 -10.03
C THR A 165 -2.60 7.74 -8.51
N ALA A 166 -3.24 6.71 -7.98
CA ALA A 166 -3.27 6.46 -6.54
C ALA A 166 -1.86 6.25 -5.98
N ASP A 167 -1.62 6.68 -4.74
CA ASP A 167 -0.39 6.35 -3.99
C ASP A 167 -0.15 4.83 -3.85
N GLY A 168 -1.19 4.02 -4.04
CA GLY A 168 -1.12 2.58 -4.08
C GLY A 168 -2.37 1.95 -4.66
N SER A 169 -2.25 0.80 -5.30
CA SER A 169 -3.41 -0.05 -5.57
C SER A 169 -3.11 -1.51 -5.23
N LEU A 170 -4.15 -2.23 -4.83
CA LEU A 170 -4.11 -3.67 -4.59
C LEU A 170 -5.02 -4.35 -5.60
N SER A 171 -4.45 -5.24 -6.39
CA SER A 171 -5.20 -6.07 -7.33
C SER A 171 -4.83 -7.55 -7.19
N ILE A 172 -5.77 -8.42 -7.55
CA ILE A 172 -5.60 -9.87 -7.54
C ILE A 172 -5.49 -10.31 -8.99
N LEU A 173 -4.33 -10.84 -9.34
CA LEU A 173 -4.00 -11.36 -10.66
C LEU A 173 -3.92 -12.88 -10.59
N ILE A 174 -4.64 -13.57 -11.48
CA ILE A 174 -4.38 -14.98 -11.79
C ILE A 174 -3.70 -15.07 -13.15
N ARG A 175 -2.66 -15.90 -13.28
CA ARG A 175 -2.00 -16.22 -14.54
C ARG A 175 -1.95 -17.72 -14.73
N LYS A 176 -2.32 -18.19 -15.92
CA LYS A 176 -2.30 -19.62 -16.23
C LYS A 176 -1.80 -19.86 -17.65
N ASN A 177 -0.69 -20.57 -17.77
CA ASN A 177 -0.26 -21.15 -19.03
C ASN A 177 -1.20 -22.32 -19.37
N VAL A 178 -1.85 -22.22 -20.52
CA VAL A 178 -2.75 -23.26 -21.02
C VAL A 178 -1.93 -24.25 -21.83
N VAL A 179 -1.74 -25.43 -21.25
CA VAL A 179 -1.01 -26.53 -21.88
C VAL A 179 -1.98 -27.63 -22.30
N ASN A 180 -1.94 -28.04 -23.56
CA ASN A 180 -2.81 -29.11 -24.03
C ASN A 180 -2.31 -30.52 -23.63
N SER A 181 -3.08 -31.55 -23.99
CA SER A 181 -2.84 -32.92 -23.53
C SER A 181 -1.51 -33.51 -23.99
N VAL A 182 -0.95 -33.00 -25.10
CA VAL A 182 0.35 -33.41 -25.66
C VAL A 182 1.53 -32.56 -25.15
N GLY A 183 1.27 -31.57 -24.30
CA GLY A 183 2.31 -30.78 -23.64
C GLY A 183 2.73 -29.50 -24.39
N ARG A 184 1.92 -29.01 -25.33
CA ARG A 184 2.17 -27.72 -26.00
C ARG A 184 1.58 -26.57 -25.19
N ASP A 185 2.35 -25.50 -25.04
CA ASP A 185 1.84 -24.21 -24.61
C ASP A 185 1.00 -23.61 -25.74
N VAL A 186 -0.30 -23.43 -25.50
CA VAL A 186 -1.24 -22.93 -26.52
C VAL A 186 -1.48 -21.44 -26.33
N CYS A 187 -1.64 -20.99 -25.09
CA CYS A 187 -1.75 -19.57 -24.76
C CYS A 187 -1.44 -19.31 -23.28
N LEU A 188 -1.19 -18.04 -22.95
CA LEU A 188 -1.16 -17.54 -21.58
C LEU A 188 -2.47 -16.77 -21.33
N LEU A 189 -3.26 -17.23 -20.37
CA LEU A 189 -4.45 -16.51 -19.90
C LEU A 189 -4.13 -15.76 -18.61
N HIS A 190 -4.75 -14.59 -18.45
CA HIS A 190 -4.66 -13.84 -17.21
C HIS A 190 -5.97 -13.12 -16.90
N LEU A 191 -6.25 -12.92 -15.60
CA LEU A 191 -7.36 -12.08 -15.13
C LEU A 191 -6.87 -11.25 -13.96
N GLN A 192 -7.11 -9.94 -14.02
CA GLN A 192 -6.78 -9.01 -12.94
C GLN A 192 -8.06 -8.34 -12.44
N GLN A 193 -8.19 -8.26 -11.12
CA GLN A 193 -9.27 -7.52 -10.47
C GLN A 193 -8.69 -6.61 -9.40
N ASP A 194 -8.88 -5.32 -9.56
CA ASP A 194 -8.56 -4.35 -8.51
C ASP A 194 -9.55 -4.48 -7.35
N ILE A 195 -9.02 -4.45 -6.13
CA ILE A 195 -9.75 -4.61 -4.88
C ILE A 195 -9.79 -3.30 -4.10
N ALA A 196 -8.67 -2.58 -4.06
CA ALA A 196 -8.58 -1.32 -3.34
C ALA A 196 -7.58 -0.35 -3.98
N SER A 197 -7.87 0.94 -3.80
CA SER A 197 -7.01 2.06 -4.13
C SER A 197 -6.66 2.80 -2.84
N PHE A 198 -5.42 3.24 -2.70
CA PHE A 198 -4.88 3.88 -1.50
C PHE A 198 -4.29 5.23 -1.88
N GLU A 199 -4.68 6.27 -1.13
CA GLU A 199 -4.13 7.61 -1.24
C GLU A 199 -3.70 8.10 0.13
N VAL A 200 -2.49 8.65 0.26
CA VAL A 200 -1.97 9.13 1.54
C VAL A 200 -1.63 10.63 1.43
N GLY A 201 -2.53 11.47 1.91
CA GLY A 201 -2.44 12.94 1.77
C GLY A 201 -1.55 13.61 2.83
N SER A 202 -0.24 13.31 2.90
CA SER A 202 0.65 13.87 3.93
C SER A 202 0.94 15.37 3.82
N THR A 203 0.87 15.90 2.61
CA THR A 203 1.09 17.32 2.26
C THR A 203 -0.05 17.92 1.45
N GLN A 204 -0.89 17.09 0.84
CA GLN A 204 -2.04 17.50 0.03
C GLN A 204 -3.11 18.22 0.86
N SER A 205 -3.88 19.13 0.28
CA SER A 205 -5.10 19.63 0.94
C SER A 205 -6.17 18.54 1.03
N MET A 206 -7.20 18.75 1.87
CA MET A 206 -8.35 17.83 1.89
C MET A 206 -9.06 17.79 0.53
N ASP A 207 -9.21 18.95 -0.11
CA ASP A 207 -9.77 19.08 -1.46
C ASP A 207 -8.99 18.24 -2.47
N SER A 208 -7.65 18.31 -2.41
CA SER A 208 -6.79 17.53 -3.30
C SER A 208 -6.95 16.03 -3.08
N LEU A 209 -7.00 15.58 -1.82
CA LEU A 209 -7.25 14.17 -1.48
C LEU A 209 -8.61 13.69 -2.01
N LEU A 210 -9.67 14.44 -1.73
CA LEU A 210 -11.03 14.09 -2.14
C LEU A 210 -11.20 14.11 -3.64
N ASP A 211 -10.68 15.13 -4.31
CA ASP A 211 -10.71 15.24 -5.77
C ASP A 211 -9.99 14.06 -6.42
N THR A 212 -8.82 13.66 -5.90
CA THR A 212 -8.10 12.45 -6.34
C THR A 212 -8.97 11.20 -6.20
N ILE A 213 -9.57 11.00 -5.03
CA ILE A 213 -10.44 9.84 -4.77
C ILE A 213 -11.67 9.84 -5.69
N THR A 214 -12.32 11.00 -5.90
CA THR A 214 -13.50 11.08 -6.78
C THR A 214 -13.14 10.89 -8.25
N THR A 215 -12.00 11.40 -8.71
CA THR A 215 -11.52 11.13 -10.08
C THR A 215 -11.24 9.65 -10.28
N GLN A 216 -10.61 8.98 -9.31
CA GLN A 216 -10.39 7.53 -9.39
C GLN A 216 -11.71 6.74 -9.41
N MET A 217 -12.77 7.26 -8.78
CA MET A 217 -14.12 6.69 -8.90
C MET A 217 -14.68 6.85 -10.32
N ASP A 218 -14.42 7.99 -10.97
CA ASP A 218 -14.88 8.34 -12.32
C ASP A 218 -14.18 7.54 -13.43
N ASP A 219 -12.86 7.42 -13.36
CA ASP A 219 -12.06 6.71 -14.38
C ASP A 219 -12.46 5.22 -14.48
N ARG A 220 -13.11 4.68 -13.45
CA ARG A 220 -13.66 3.31 -13.42
C ARG A 220 -15.12 3.21 -13.88
N GLU A 221 -15.75 4.31 -14.28
CA GLU A 221 -17.07 4.30 -14.93
C GLU A 221 -16.96 4.12 -16.45
N GLU A 222 -15.88 4.60 -17.07
CA GLU A 222 -15.75 4.67 -18.53
C GLU A 222 -15.30 3.36 -19.22
N THR A 223 -14.90 2.33 -18.46
CA THR A 223 -14.40 1.05 -19.00
C THR A 223 -15.47 0.03 -19.38
N ASP A 224 -16.75 0.40 -19.36
CA ASP A 224 -17.86 -0.46 -19.84
C ASP A 224 -17.89 -0.61 -21.38
N ASP A 225 -17.12 0.19 -22.14
CA ASP A 225 -17.11 0.15 -23.61
C ASP A 225 -15.86 -0.53 -24.23
N SER A 226 -16.03 -1.83 -24.53
CA SER A 226 -15.75 -2.43 -25.85
C SER A 226 -14.37 -2.30 -26.54
N SER A 227 -13.23 -2.25 -25.83
CA SER A 227 -11.92 -2.35 -26.50
C SER A 227 -10.82 -3.16 -25.77
N THR A 228 -11.08 -4.43 -25.46
CA THR A 228 -9.99 -5.38 -25.11
C THR A 228 -9.41 -6.02 -26.37
N ARG A 229 -8.37 -5.42 -26.95
CA ARG A 229 -7.55 -6.05 -28.00
C ARG A 229 -6.28 -6.75 -27.48
N ASP A 230 -5.99 -6.69 -26.18
CA ASP A 230 -4.79 -7.30 -25.57
C ASP A 230 -5.06 -8.20 -24.34
N GLY A 231 -6.26 -8.78 -24.20
CA GLY A 231 -6.51 -9.87 -23.24
C GLY A 231 -6.56 -9.50 -21.76
N LEU A 232 -6.29 -8.25 -21.38
CA LEU A 232 -6.53 -7.71 -20.04
C LEU A 232 -8.03 -7.40 -19.87
N ASN A 233 -8.84 -8.42 -19.57
CA ASN A 233 -10.20 -8.16 -19.08
C ASN A 233 -10.12 -7.67 -17.63
N LEU A 234 -9.96 -6.35 -17.43
CA LEU A 234 -10.24 -5.69 -16.17
C LEU A 234 -11.75 -5.73 -15.96
N THR A 235 -12.23 -6.57 -15.04
CA THR A 235 -13.65 -6.57 -14.70
C THR A 235 -13.96 -5.39 -13.77
N ASN A 236 -14.99 -4.61 -14.10
CA ASN A 236 -15.55 -3.54 -13.27
C ASN A 236 -16.13 -4.11 -11.97
N GLY A 237 -15.26 -4.29 -10.98
CA GLY A 237 -15.56 -4.84 -9.67
C GLY A 237 -15.68 -3.77 -8.59
N ARG A 238 -16.14 -4.17 -7.40
CA ARG A 238 -16.16 -3.26 -6.24
C ARG A 238 -14.72 -2.92 -5.86
N CYS A 239 -14.42 -1.63 -5.79
CA CYS A 239 -13.15 -1.11 -5.29
C CYS A 239 -13.40 -0.27 -4.04
N LEU A 240 -12.58 -0.49 -3.02
CA LEU A 240 -12.52 0.38 -1.85
C LEU A 240 -11.49 1.47 -2.09
N TYR A 241 -11.88 2.73 -1.88
CA TYR A 241 -10.94 3.85 -1.89
C TYR A 241 -10.57 4.19 -0.45
N VAL A 242 -9.29 4.08 -0.15
CA VAL A 242 -8.72 4.29 1.18
C VAL A 242 -7.90 5.56 1.16
N GLY A 243 -8.14 6.44 2.13
CA GLY A 243 -7.37 7.66 2.33
C GLY A 243 -6.68 7.66 3.68
N ILE A 244 -5.45 8.13 3.78
CA ILE A 244 -4.82 8.46 5.07
C ILE A 244 -4.40 9.92 5.06
N LYS A 245 -5.11 10.75 5.84
CA LYS A 245 -4.82 12.16 5.96
C LYS A 245 -4.04 12.43 7.24
N PHE A 246 -2.88 13.06 7.09
CA PHE A 246 -2.10 13.52 8.23
C PHE A 246 -2.47 14.96 8.64
N VAL A 247 -2.55 15.17 9.95
CA VAL A 247 -2.62 16.50 10.56
C VAL A 247 -1.38 16.68 11.42
N ARG A 248 -0.52 17.63 11.02
CA ARG A 248 0.75 17.89 11.69
C ARG A 248 0.53 18.89 12.80
N GLU A 249 1.05 18.58 13.97
CA GLU A 249 1.02 19.47 15.13
C GLU A 249 2.41 20.03 15.37
N ALA A 250 2.50 21.36 15.48
CA ALA A 250 3.69 21.98 16.03
C ALA A 250 3.87 21.51 17.48
N TYR A 251 5.06 21.02 17.82
CA TYR A 251 5.41 20.66 19.19
C TYR A 251 6.62 21.44 19.65
N LYS A 252 6.66 21.75 20.95
CA LYS A 252 7.81 22.42 21.55
C LYS A 252 8.85 21.38 21.94
N HIS A 253 10.10 21.67 21.61
CA HIS A 253 11.26 20.92 22.07
C HIS A 253 11.19 20.70 23.59
N ASN A 254 11.39 19.46 24.04
CA ASN A 254 11.52 19.16 25.46
C ASN A 254 12.95 18.68 25.75
N PRO A 255 13.84 19.57 26.19
CA PRO A 255 15.26 19.25 26.42
C PRO A 255 15.48 18.27 27.58
N LYS A 256 14.45 17.98 28.38
CA LYS A 256 14.55 17.10 29.57
C LYS A 256 14.29 15.63 29.27
N ARG A 257 13.97 15.27 28.02
CA ARG A 257 13.70 13.88 27.65
C ARG A 257 14.99 13.11 27.37
N PRO A 258 15.08 11.84 27.81
CA PRO A 258 16.22 11.01 27.51
C PRO A 258 16.36 10.84 25.99
N ARG A 259 17.60 10.95 25.51
CA ARG A 259 17.95 10.63 24.13
C ARG A 259 17.95 9.11 23.96
N ASP A 260 17.54 8.64 22.79
CA ASP A 260 17.74 7.24 22.42
C ASP A 260 19.20 6.97 22.02
N LEU A 261 19.48 5.72 21.63
CA LEU A 261 20.82 5.27 21.23
C LEU A 261 21.38 6.04 20.02
N ASN A 262 20.52 6.67 19.21
CA ASN A 262 20.90 7.44 18.04
C ASN A 262 20.94 8.96 18.32
N GLY A 263 20.78 9.37 19.58
CA GLY A 263 20.78 10.76 20.00
C GLY A 263 19.47 11.51 19.67
N LEU A 264 18.42 10.81 19.25
CA LEU A 264 17.11 11.40 18.96
C LEU A 264 16.29 11.54 20.24
N VAL A 265 15.42 12.55 20.25
CA VAL A 265 14.46 12.80 21.32
C VAL A 265 13.06 12.80 20.72
N GLN A 266 12.12 12.13 21.40
CA GLN A 266 10.71 12.16 21.01
C GLN A 266 10.04 13.49 21.39
N GLY A 267 9.32 14.07 20.43
CA GLY A 267 8.76 15.43 20.48
C GLY A 267 7.60 15.68 21.45
N GLY A 268 7.04 14.65 22.09
CA GLY A 268 5.93 14.87 23.03
C GLY A 268 5.45 13.60 23.71
N TYR A 269 4.66 13.76 24.78
CA TYR A 269 3.99 12.61 25.41
C TYR A 269 2.94 12.05 24.43
N PRO A 270 2.86 10.71 24.29
CA PRO A 270 1.88 10.10 23.41
C PRO A 270 0.48 10.46 23.93
N GLY A 271 -0.31 11.11 23.08
CA GLY A 271 -1.76 11.18 23.22
C GLY A 271 -2.37 9.97 22.52
N ILE A 272 -3.57 9.56 22.95
CA ILE A 272 -4.31 8.47 22.29
C ILE A 272 -4.62 8.75 20.81
N ASP A 273 -4.65 10.03 20.42
CA ASP A 273 -4.87 10.53 19.06
C ASP A 273 -3.57 10.87 18.30
N ILE A 274 -2.41 10.70 18.94
CA ILE A 274 -1.10 10.98 18.35
C ILE A 274 -0.49 9.67 17.87
N VAL A 275 -0.46 9.50 16.54
CA VAL A 275 0.13 8.31 15.91
C VAL A 275 1.66 8.37 15.92
N SER A 276 2.24 9.55 15.70
CA SER A 276 3.69 9.78 15.81
C SER A 276 3.98 10.98 16.70
N CYS A 277 4.88 10.80 17.68
CA CYS A 277 5.30 11.86 18.59
C CYS A 277 6.28 12.85 17.95
N GLY A 278 6.75 12.57 16.72
CA GLY A 278 7.84 13.30 16.07
C GLY A 278 9.20 13.05 16.74
N TYR A 279 10.26 13.30 15.98
CA TYR A 279 11.63 13.18 16.46
C TYR A 279 12.39 14.49 16.22
N ASN A 280 13.23 14.84 17.18
CA ASN A 280 14.10 16.00 17.11
C ASN A 280 15.50 15.65 17.62
N ARG A 281 16.51 16.39 17.16
CA ARG A 281 17.86 16.38 17.75
C ARG A 281 18.22 17.81 18.09
N GLU A 282 18.51 18.06 19.36
CA GLU A 282 18.66 19.43 19.86
C GLU A 282 17.41 20.25 19.47
N ASP A 283 17.60 21.46 18.93
CA ASP A 283 16.53 22.37 18.52
C ASP A 283 15.98 22.11 17.09
N VAL A 284 16.46 21.07 16.41
CA VAL A 284 16.05 20.74 15.03
C VAL A 284 15.00 19.64 15.06
N VAL A 285 13.80 19.95 14.55
CA VAL A 285 12.75 18.96 14.27
C VAL A 285 13.14 18.18 13.02
N LEU A 286 13.27 16.86 13.17
CA LEU A 286 13.67 15.94 12.11
C LEU A 286 12.46 15.17 11.55
N SER A 287 11.44 14.96 12.37
CA SER A 287 10.12 14.54 11.91
C SER A 287 9.00 15.13 12.76
N ASP A 288 7.87 15.34 12.09
CA ASP A 288 6.71 16.02 12.66
C ASP A 288 5.98 15.14 13.68
N ARG A 289 5.34 15.78 14.66
CA ARG A 289 4.30 15.15 15.47
C ARG A 289 3.01 15.12 14.66
N MET A 290 2.34 13.98 14.62
CA MET A 290 1.26 13.75 13.66
C MET A 290 0.06 13.07 14.31
N LYS A 291 -1.12 13.55 13.95
CA LYS A 291 -2.36 12.78 13.94
C LYS A 291 -2.59 12.23 12.55
N ALA A 292 -3.33 11.14 12.46
CA ALA A 292 -3.75 10.59 11.19
C ALA A 292 -5.23 10.21 11.23
N TYR A 293 -5.89 10.39 10.11
CA TYR A 293 -7.29 10.05 9.92
C TYR A 293 -7.38 9.05 8.77
N TRP A 294 -8.04 7.92 9.03
CA TRP A 294 -8.27 6.87 8.07
C TRP A 294 -9.65 7.05 7.42
N PHE A 295 -9.64 7.26 6.12
CA PHE A 295 -10.80 7.43 5.26
C PHE A 295 -11.09 6.16 4.48
N THR A 296 -12.37 5.87 4.30
CA THR A 296 -12.83 4.78 3.41
C THR A 296 -14.06 5.22 2.66
N PHE A 297 -14.08 4.93 1.37
CA PHE A 297 -15.20 5.21 0.49
C PHE A 297 -15.46 4.03 -0.44
N ASP A 298 -16.73 3.73 -0.67
CA ASP A 298 -17.17 2.89 -1.78
C ASP A 298 -17.42 3.77 -3.01
N ARG A 299 -17.37 3.18 -4.21
CA ARG A 299 -17.75 3.90 -5.46
C ARG A 299 -19.13 4.56 -5.37
N THR A 300 -20.09 3.92 -4.69
CA THR A 300 -21.45 4.45 -4.50
C THR A 300 -21.51 5.70 -3.65
N ASP A 301 -20.44 6.02 -2.90
CA ASP A 301 -20.39 7.20 -2.04
C ASP A 301 -20.11 8.49 -2.83
N ARG A 302 -19.72 8.40 -4.11
CA ARG A 302 -19.28 9.54 -4.93
C ARG A 302 -20.24 10.73 -4.88
N ALA A 303 -21.52 10.51 -5.19
CA ALA A 303 -22.51 11.59 -5.21
C ALA A 303 -22.63 12.28 -3.84
N ARG A 304 -22.52 11.50 -2.76
CA ARG A 304 -22.56 12.02 -1.40
C ARG A 304 -21.30 12.80 -1.06
N ILE A 305 -20.12 12.37 -1.51
CA ILE A 305 -18.86 13.10 -1.32
C ILE A 305 -18.96 14.48 -1.97
N VAL A 306 -19.39 14.53 -3.24
CA VAL A 306 -19.54 15.79 -4.01
C VAL A 306 -20.57 16.73 -3.38
N GLU A 307 -21.66 16.19 -2.83
CA GLU A 307 -22.62 16.99 -2.06
C GLU A 307 -21.97 17.56 -0.79
N LEU A 308 -21.23 16.72 -0.05
CA LEU A 308 -20.60 17.09 1.21
C LEU A 308 -19.52 18.15 1.07
N THR A 309 -18.80 18.21 -0.06
CA THR A 309 -17.81 19.25 -0.35
C THR A 309 -18.41 20.64 -0.52
N GLN A 310 -19.73 20.77 -0.60
CA GLN A 310 -20.42 22.08 -0.67
C GLN A 310 -20.64 22.71 0.71
N PHE A 311 -20.43 21.96 1.81
CA PHE A 311 -20.68 22.43 3.17
C PHE A 311 -19.43 23.04 3.80
N LYS A 312 -19.61 24.09 4.61
CA LYS A 312 -18.51 24.72 5.35
C LYS A 312 -17.85 23.72 6.32
N GLY A 313 -16.51 23.66 6.30
CA GLY A 313 -15.71 22.80 7.17
C GLY A 313 -15.35 21.45 6.57
N TYR A 314 -15.76 21.16 5.32
CA TYR A 314 -15.37 19.95 4.59
C TYR A 314 -13.85 19.79 4.43
N ASP A 315 -13.09 20.87 4.58
CA ASP A 315 -11.64 20.91 4.53
C ASP A 315 -10.97 20.31 5.79
N THR A 316 -11.76 19.94 6.81
CA THR A 316 -11.28 19.37 8.08
C THR A 316 -11.59 17.87 8.19
N PRO A 317 -10.66 17.02 8.65
CA PRO A 317 -10.94 15.60 8.88
C PRO A 317 -12.11 15.36 9.85
N GLU A 318 -12.29 16.23 10.85
CA GLU A 318 -13.35 16.11 11.85
C GLU A 318 -14.75 16.23 11.23
N PHE A 319 -14.91 17.01 10.17
CA PHE A 319 -16.16 17.02 9.40
C PHE A 319 -16.47 15.63 8.84
N TRP A 320 -15.49 14.98 8.22
CA TRP A 320 -15.64 13.65 7.63
C TRP A 320 -15.82 12.54 8.67
N VAL A 321 -15.30 12.72 9.88
CA VAL A 321 -15.60 11.83 11.02
C VAL A 321 -17.08 11.90 11.37
N LYS A 322 -17.69 13.09 11.44
CA LYS A 322 -19.14 13.23 11.67
C LYS A 322 -19.97 12.62 10.56
N GLN A 323 -19.47 12.68 9.33
CA GLN A 323 -20.11 12.05 8.16
C GLN A 323 -19.79 10.55 8.04
N LYS A 324 -19.04 9.96 8.98
CA LYS A 324 -18.73 8.52 9.06
C LYS A 324 -17.93 8.00 7.86
N PHE A 325 -17.16 8.88 7.22
CA PHE A 325 -16.24 8.55 6.12
C PHE A 325 -14.79 8.47 6.58
N ALA A 326 -14.47 9.09 7.72
CA ALA A 326 -13.15 9.10 8.30
C ALA A 326 -13.19 8.70 9.78
N VAL A 327 -12.09 8.20 10.32
CA VAL A 327 -11.91 7.99 11.75
C VAL A 327 -10.49 8.41 12.13
N PRO A 328 -10.26 9.09 13.28
CA PRO A 328 -8.91 9.29 13.77
C PRO A 328 -8.29 7.91 14.05
N LEU A 329 -7.02 7.70 13.66
CA LEU A 329 -6.29 6.49 14.02
C LEU A 329 -5.87 6.58 15.49
N LEU A 330 -6.43 5.71 16.32
CA LEU A 330 -6.23 5.68 17.76
C LEU A 330 -5.61 4.35 18.20
N GLU A 331 -4.82 4.38 19.28
CA GLU A 331 -4.31 3.17 19.94
C GLU A 331 -5.42 2.22 20.40
N THR A 332 -6.58 2.77 20.70
CA THR A 332 -7.73 2.02 21.18
C THR A 332 -9.02 2.75 20.82
N TYR A 333 -10.06 1.96 20.53
CA TYR A 333 -11.44 2.42 20.41
C TYR A 333 -12.30 1.92 21.58
N ASP A 334 -11.68 1.57 22.71
CA ASP A 334 -12.39 1.22 23.93
C ASP A 334 -13.05 2.47 24.54
N ARG A 335 -14.39 2.43 24.68
CA ARG A 335 -15.19 3.58 25.13
C ARG A 335 -14.73 4.13 26.49
N PRO A 336 -14.54 3.34 27.56
CA PRO A 336 -14.01 3.84 28.83
C PRO A 336 -12.69 4.59 28.68
N GLN A 337 -11.75 4.05 27.90
CA GLN A 337 -10.46 4.71 27.66
C GLN A 337 -10.63 6.03 26.89
N LEU A 338 -11.48 6.06 25.87
CA LEU A 338 -11.78 7.30 25.13
C LEU A 338 -12.41 8.37 26.02
N VAL A 339 -13.36 8.01 26.89
CA VAL A 339 -13.97 8.94 27.84
C VAL A 339 -12.93 9.45 28.84
N SER A 340 -12.08 8.56 29.36
CA SER A 340 -11.04 8.92 30.33
C SER A 340 -9.95 9.84 29.74
N SER A 341 -9.74 9.79 28.42
CA SER A 341 -8.77 10.65 27.74
C SER A 341 -9.14 12.15 27.79
N GLY A 342 -10.43 12.47 27.95
CA GLY A 342 -10.92 13.85 27.93
C GLY A 342 -10.80 14.58 26.59
N LEU A 343 -10.38 13.90 25.51
CA LEU A 343 -10.17 14.53 24.19
C LEU A 343 -11.45 14.70 23.38
N PHE A 344 -12.39 13.76 23.51
CA PHE A 344 -13.60 13.67 22.67
C PHE A 344 -14.87 14.04 23.46
N THR A 345 -14.88 15.23 24.06
CA THR A 345 -15.95 15.67 24.96
C THR A 345 -17.15 16.29 24.26
N GLY A 346 -17.02 16.67 22.98
CA GLY A 346 -18.05 17.41 22.23
C GLY A 346 -18.34 18.84 22.74
N LEU A 347 -17.73 19.27 23.86
CA LEU A 347 -17.87 20.60 24.45
C LEU A 347 -16.69 21.47 24.02
N GLY A 348 -16.92 22.39 23.10
CA GLY A 348 -15.85 23.24 22.52
C GLY A 348 -14.86 22.49 21.60
N GLY A 349 -14.92 21.15 21.57
CA GLY A 349 -14.18 20.29 20.65
C GLY A 349 -15.05 19.79 19.50
N ALA A 350 -14.45 19.61 18.32
CA ALA A 350 -15.18 19.24 17.11
C ALA A 350 -15.86 17.86 17.18
N LEU A 351 -15.41 16.90 18.02
CA LEU A 351 -15.90 15.51 18.03
C LEU A 351 -16.27 15.01 19.44
N SER A 352 -17.32 14.17 19.52
CA SER A 352 -17.66 13.38 20.70
C SER A 352 -17.14 11.94 20.59
N VAL A 353 -17.04 11.22 21.72
CA VAL A 353 -16.73 9.77 21.75
C VAL A 353 -17.68 8.98 20.84
N ASP A 354 -18.97 9.31 20.84
CA ASP A 354 -19.95 8.64 19.98
C ASP A 354 -19.68 8.90 18.50
N ASN A 355 -19.29 10.13 18.11
CA ASN A 355 -18.90 10.42 16.74
C ASN A 355 -17.73 9.53 16.30
N VAL A 356 -16.71 9.37 17.16
CA VAL A 356 -15.53 8.56 16.85
C VAL A 356 -15.88 7.08 16.72
N LEU A 357 -16.67 6.52 17.65
CA LEU A 357 -17.02 5.10 17.64
C LEU A 357 -17.95 4.74 16.47
N GLU A 358 -18.95 5.56 16.20
CA GLU A 358 -19.83 5.34 15.04
C GLU A 358 -19.06 5.42 13.72
N ALA A 359 -18.12 6.37 13.62
CA ALA A 359 -17.28 6.50 12.44
C ALA A 359 -16.32 5.31 12.29
N TYR A 360 -15.71 4.86 13.39
CA TYR A 360 -14.87 3.65 13.39
C TYR A 360 -15.64 2.43 12.87
N HIS A 361 -16.86 2.21 13.37
CA HIS A 361 -17.70 1.11 12.91
C HIS A 361 -18.02 1.22 11.41
N ALA A 362 -18.38 2.40 10.91
CA ALA A 362 -18.70 2.60 9.50
C ALA A 362 -17.47 2.41 8.59
N VAL A 363 -16.33 2.98 8.97
CA VAL A 363 -15.06 2.86 8.24
C VAL A 363 -14.60 1.40 8.20
N PHE A 364 -14.59 0.73 9.35
CA PHE A 364 -14.23 -0.69 9.43
C PHE A 364 -15.23 -1.58 8.68
N GLN A 365 -16.51 -1.23 8.64
CA GLN A 365 -17.51 -1.98 7.87
C GLN A 365 -17.23 -1.92 6.36
N ARG A 366 -16.85 -0.76 5.80
CA ARG A 366 -16.45 -0.65 4.38
C ARG A 366 -15.20 -1.49 4.10
N TRP A 367 -14.19 -1.38 4.97
CA TRP A 367 -12.98 -2.22 4.93
C TRP A 367 -13.29 -3.72 4.95
N SER A 368 -14.10 -4.17 5.91
CA SER A 368 -14.50 -5.57 6.04
C SER A 368 -15.30 -6.05 4.82
N SER A 369 -16.15 -5.19 4.26
CA SER A 369 -16.93 -5.52 3.06
C SER A 369 -16.05 -5.67 1.83
N CYS A 370 -15.01 -4.85 1.68
CA CYS A 370 -13.99 -4.98 0.65
C CYS A 370 -13.23 -6.31 0.76
N ILE A 371 -12.78 -6.68 1.96
CA ILE A 371 -12.11 -7.97 2.19
C ILE A 371 -13.01 -9.14 1.83
N LYS A 372 -14.28 -9.12 2.26
CA LYS A 372 -15.25 -10.16 1.88
C LYS A 372 -15.41 -10.24 0.37
N TYR A 373 -15.44 -9.10 -0.32
CA TYR A 373 -15.48 -9.07 -1.78
C TYR A 373 -14.22 -9.68 -2.42
N GLY A 374 -13.02 -9.28 -2.00
CA GLY A 374 -11.76 -9.86 -2.49
C GLY A 374 -11.69 -11.38 -2.27
N ARG A 375 -12.12 -11.85 -1.10
CA ARG A 375 -12.23 -13.28 -0.79
C ARG A 375 -13.19 -14.05 -1.69
N LEU A 376 -14.23 -13.40 -2.24
CA LEU A 376 -15.13 -13.99 -3.24
C LEU A 376 -14.51 -13.96 -4.65
N VAL A 377 -13.73 -12.93 -4.97
CA VAL A 377 -13.05 -12.77 -6.26
C VAL A 377 -12.04 -13.88 -6.48
N ILE A 378 -11.25 -14.23 -5.46
CA ILE A 378 -10.18 -15.23 -5.54
C ILE A 378 -10.66 -16.58 -6.10
N PRO A 379 -11.59 -17.31 -5.44
CA PRO A 379 -12.04 -18.61 -5.95
C PRO A 379 -12.85 -18.47 -7.24
N ARG A 380 -13.56 -17.35 -7.45
CA ARG A 380 -14.25 -17.07 -8.71
C ARG A 380 -13.27 -16.97 -9.88
N GLN A 381 -12.18 -16.23 -9.72
CA GLN A 381 -11.14 -16.08 -10.76
C GLN A 381 -10.53 -17.43 -11.13
N VAL A 382 -10.27 -18.32 -10.15
CA VAL A 382 -9.75 -19.67 -10.41
C VAL A 382 -10.74 -20.47 -11.27
N ARG A 383 -12.04 -20.47 -10.93
CA ARG A 383 -13.07 -21.17 -11.72
C ARG A 383 -13.24 -20.58 -13.11
N GLU A 384 -13.23 -19.26 -13.21
CA GLU A 384 -13.36 -18.56 -14.48
C GLU A 384 -12.16 -18.85 -15.39
N MET A 385 -10.95 -18.85 -14.83
CA MET A 385 -9.72 -19.20 -15.53
C MET A 385 -9.76 -20.63 -16.04
N ALA A 386 -10.16 -21.60 -15.21
CA ALA A 386 -10.30 -22.99 -15.61
C ALA A 386 -11.34 -23.15 -16.74
N THR A 387 -12.48 -22.46 -16.64
CA THR A 387 -13.53 -22.49 -17.67
C THR A 387 -13.03 -21.87 -18.98
N LYS A 388 -12.32 -20.73 -18.93
CA LYS A 388 -11.73 -20.10 -20.11
C LYS A 388 -10.69 -21.00 -20.77
N ALA A 389 -9.83 -21.66 -19.99
CA ALA A 389 -8.85 -22.60 -20.50
C ALA A 389 -9.51 -23.81 -21.19
N ILE A 390 -10.58 -24.38 -20.61
CA ILE A 390 -11.35 -25.47 -21.23
C ILE A 390 -11.92 -25.04 -22.57
N ASN A 391 -12.59 -23.88 -22.61
CA ASN A 391 -13.20 -23.37 -23.84
C ASN A 391 -12.14 -23.07 -24.89
N TYR A 392 -11.01 -22.48 -24.50
CA TYR A 392 -9.92 -22.18 -25.42
C TYR A 392 -9.35 -23.46 -26.06
N LEU A 393 -9.06 -24.48 -25.27
CA LEU A 393 -8.59 -25.79 -25.76
C LEU A 393 -9.63 -26.50 -26.63
N HIS A 394 -10.92 -26.32 -26.35
CA HIS A 394 -11.99 -26.93 -27.15
C HIS A 394 -12.16 -26.25 -28.52
N ASP A 395 -12.10 -24.92 -28.55
CA ASP A 395 -12.50 -24.12 -29.70
C ASP A 395 -11.33 -23.73 -30.61
N ASN A 396 -10.11 -23.58 -30.07
CA ASN A 396 -8.96 -23.04 -30.80
C ASN A 396 -7.81 -24.04 -30.99
N ASP A 397 -7.73 -25.11 -30.20
CA ASP A 397 -6.62 -26.05 -30.31
C ASP A 397 -6.87 -27.11 -31.41
N SER A 398 -5.99 -27.09 -32.41
CA SER A 398 -6.00 -28.03 -33.53
C SER A 398 -4.98 -29.14 -33.30
N TYR A 399 -5.49 -30.30 -32.91
CA TYR A 399 -4.74 -31.56 -32.95
C TYR A 399 -4.45 -32.05 -34.39
N ALA A 400 -4.71 -31.26 -35.43
CA ALA A 400 -4.45 -31.66 -36.81
C ALA A 400 -2.96 -31.59 -37.17
N ASP A 401 -2.20 -30.67 -36.57
CA ASP A 401 -0.82 -30.35 -36.96
C ASP A 401 0.19 -30.86 -35.92
N LEU A 402 0.08 -32.14 -35.56
CA LEU A 402 0.96 -32.78 -34.59
C LEU A 402 2.31 -33.17 -35.20
N THR A 403 3.41 -32.88 -34.50
CA THR A 403 4.73 -33.35 -34.93
C THR A 403 4.83 -34.87 -34.71
N PRO A 404 5.75 -35.58 -35.40
CA PRO A 404 5.95 -37.01 -35.18
C PRO A 404 6.19 -37.39 -33.71
N LYS A 405 6.94 -36.56 -32.97
CA LYS A 405 7.21 -36.75 -31.54
C LYS A 405 5.94 -36.66 -30.68
N GLU A 406 4.99 -35.81 -31.07
CA GLU A 406 3.72 -35.66 -30.36
C GLU A 406 2.70 -36.72 -30.77
N LEU A 407 2.76 -37.20 -32.02
CA LEU A 407 2.00 -38.36 -32.46
C LEU A 407 2.39 -39.62 -31.66
N ASP A 408 3.67 -39.79 -31.35
CA ASP A 408 4.15 -40.88 -30.48
C ASP A 408 3.57 -40.75 -29.05
N LEU A 409 3.47 -39.52 -28.52
CA LEU A 409 2.90 -39.23 -27.19
C LEU A 409 1.39 -39.48 -27.10
N ILE A 410 0.69 -39.52 -28.24
CA ILE A 410 -0.76 -39.73 -28.28
C ILE A 410 -1.12 -41.20 -28.10
N GLU A 411 -0.19 -42.15 -28.26
CA GLU A 411 -0.41 -43.60 -28.04
C GLU A 411 -1.68 -44.14 -28.74
N GLY A 412 -2.03 -43.60 -29.91
CA GLY A 412 -3.24 -43.98 -30.65
C GLY A 412 -4.57 -43.44 -30.09
N ARG A 413 -4.54 -42.47 -29.15
CA ARG A 413 -5.75 -41.80 -28.64
C ARG A 413 -6.40 -40.94 -29.73
N SER A 414 -7.72 -40.99 -29.82
CA SER A 414 -8.51 -40.10 -30.68
C SER A 414 -8.47 -38.66 -30.17
N ILE A 415 -8.66 -37.68 -31.07
CA ILE A 415 -8.80 -36.25 -30.73
C ILE A 415 -9.87 -36.04 -29.64
N LYS A 416 -10.97 -36.80 -29.69
CA LYS A 416 -12.03 -36.77 -28.68
C LYS A 416 -11.54 -37.20 -27.29
N GLN A 417 -10.62 -38.16 -27.22
CA GLN A 417 -9.99 -38.58 -25.95
C GLN A 417 -9.00 -37.53 -25.45
N LEU A 418 -8.21 -36.92 -26.34
CA LEU A 418 -7.28 -35.83 -25.98
C LEU A 418 -8.02 -34.63 -25.37
N ARG A 419 -9.10 -34.15 -26.01
CA ARG A 419 -9.95 -33.09 -25.46
C ARG A 419 -10.61 -33.45 -24.12
N ARG A 420 -10.92 -34.73 -23.89
CA ARG A 420 -11.41 -35.19 -22.57
C ARG A 420 -10.32 -35.14 -21.50
N ILE A 421 -9.08 -35.43 -21.86
CA ILE A 421 -7.93 -35.33 -20.96
C ILE A 421 -7.67 -33.87 -20.61
N ASP A 422 -7.72 -32.96 -21.58
CA ASP A 422 -7.60 -31.50 -21.35
C ASP A 422 -8.61 -31.03 -20.30
N GLY A 423 -9.90 -31.34 -20.51
CA GLY A 423 -10.95 -30.98 -19.56
C GLY A 423 -10.78 -31.66 -18.19
N ALA A 424 -10.24 -32.88 -18.15
CA ALA A 424 -9.97 -33.58 -16.88
C ALA A 424 -8.79 -32.97 -16.12
N ARG A 425 -7.76 -32.47 -16.81
CA ARG A 425 -6.58 -31.81 -16.21
C ARG A 425 -6.92 -30.50 -15.50
N LEU A 426 -8.01 -29.85 -15.89
CA LEU A 426 -8.48 -28.60 -15.28
C LEU A 426 -9.49 -28.81 -14.13
N ARG A 427 -9.93 -30.05 -13.87
CA ARG A 427 -10.78 -30.37 -12.70
C ARG A 427 -10.17 -30.04 -11.34
N PRO A 428 -8.87 -30.26 -11.10
CA PRO A 428 -8.22 -29.87 -9.84
C PRO A 428 -8.37 -28.38 -9.52
N ASP A 429 -8.45 -27.50 -10.52
CA ASP A 429 -8.64 -26.05 -10.31
C ASP A 429 -9.97 -25.75 -9.63
N PHE A 430 -11.05 -26.46 -9.99
CA PHE A 430 -12.35 -26.29 -9.34
C PHE A 430 -12.30 -26.74 -7.88
N LYS A 431 -11.65 -27.87 -7.59
CA LYS A 431 -11.45 -28.34 -6.21
C LYS A 431 -10.61 -27.33 -5.41
N ARG A 432 -9.54 -26.82 -6.02
CA ARG A 432 -8.67 -25.81 -5.40
C ARG A 432 -9.43 -24.51 -5.11
N ALA A 433 -10.34 -24.11 -6.00
CA ALA A 433 -11.22 -22.98 -5.77
C ALA A 433 -12.16 -23.21 -4.57
N ASP A 434 -12.72 -24.41 -4.41
CA ASP A 434 -13.54 -24.77 -3.24
C ASP A 434 -12.71 -24.75 -1.92
N GLU A 435 -11.47 -25.25 -1.97
CA GLU A 435 -10.55 -25.27 -0.82
C GLU A 435 -10.20 -23.85 -0.36
N VAL A 436 -9.81 -22.98 -1.30
CA VAL A 436 -9.46 -21.58 -1.00
C VAL A 436 -10.67 -20.75 -0.57
N ASP A 437 -11.87 -21.03 -1.11
CA ASP A 437 -13.11 -20.42 -0.64
C ASP A 437 -13.38 -20.76 0.83
N ALA A 438 -13.25 -22.05 1.19
CA ALA A 438 -13.41 -22.51 2.56
C ALA A 438 -12.38 -21.90 3.53
N GLU A 439 -11.12 -21.77 3.11
CA GLU A 439 -10.07 -21.16 3.92
C GLU A 439 -10.33 -19.65 4.15
N ASN A 440 -10.64 -18.92 3.07
CA ASN A 440 -10.96 -17.50 3.14
C ASN A 440 -12.22 -17.22 3.98
N PHE A 441 -13.23 -18.10 3.94
CA PHE A 441 -14.45 -17.97 4.72
C PHE A 441 -14.17 -18.01 6.24
N ASN A 442 -13.25 -18.87 6.67
CA ASN A 442 -12.95 -19.08 8.09
C ASN A 442 -11.93 -18.09 8.67
N LYS A 443 -11.21 -17.36 7.81
CA LYS A 443 -10.19 -16.39 8.25
C LYS A 443 -10.85 -15.18 8.92
N PRO A 444 -10.44 -14.76 10.13
CA PRO A 444 -10.97 -13.55 10.73
C PRO A 444 -10.65 -12.32 9.87
N ILE A 445 -11.45 -11.26 10.00
CA ILE A 445 -11.17 -9.96 9.37
C ILE A 445 -10.60 -9.04 10.44
N ILE A 446 -9.36 -8.59 10.23
CA ILE A 446 -8.61 -7.80 11.20
C ILE A 446 -8.63 -6.32 10.80
N SER A 447 -8.70 -5.44 11.80
CA SER A 447 -8.57 -3.99 11.59
C SER A 447 -7.12 -3.62 11.28
N PRO A 448 -6.86 -2.77 10.26
CA PRO A 448 -5.50 -2.38 9.88
C PRO A 448 -4.94 -1.29 10.81
N THR A 449 -5.71 -0.78 11.78
CA THR A 449 -5.34 0.38 12.60
C THR A 449 -3.95 0.24 13.25
N ALA A 450 -3.70 -0.88 13.95
CA ALA A 450 -2.44 -1.07 14.67
C ALA A 450 -1.23 -1.10 13.71
N SER A 451 -1.35 -1.84 12.62
CA SER A 451 -0.31 -1.93 11.59
C SER A 451 -0.05 -0.59 10.93
N ILE A 452 -1.09 0.19 10.60
CA ILE A 452 -0.94 1.52 10.02
C ILE A 452 -0.26 2.48 11.01
N ILE A 453 -0.66 2.49 12.29
CA ILE A 453 -0.01 3.31 13.33
C ILE A 453 1.47 2.95 13.44
N GLN A 454 1.79 1.65 13.47
CA GLN A 454 3.17 1.18 13.55
C GLN A 454 3.98 1.60 12.31
N GLY A 455 3.44 1.42 11.11
CA GLY A 455 4.07 1.86 9.86
C GLY A 455 4.35 3.37 9.85
N ILE A 456 3.43 4.19 10.35
CA ILE A 456 3.63 5.64 10.50
C ILE A 456 4.78 5.95 11.47
N ARG A 457 4.85 5.26 12.61
CA ARG A 457 5.90 5.45 13.63
C ARG A 457 7.28 5.10 13.11
N ASP A 458 7.40 3.93 12.51
CA ASP A 458 8.64 3.44 11.94
C ASP A 458 9.09 4.37 10.80
N GLY A 459 8.16 4.74 9.94
CA GLY A 459 8.38 5.73 8.88
C GLY A 459 8.92 7.06 9.41
N ALA A 460 8.28 7.64 10.42
CA ALA A 460 8.71 8.91 11.02
C ALA A 460 10.07 8.82 11.73
N TYR A 461 10.40 7.66 12.28
CA TYR A 461 11.69 7.39 12.91
C TYR A 461 12.81 7.25 11.86
N PHE A 462 12.59 6.45 10.81
CA PHE A 462 13.57 6.31 9.73
C PHE A 462 13.79 7.60 8.94
N GLU A 463 12.76 8.43 8.75
CA GLU A 463 12.91 9.78 8.18
C GLU A 463 13.83 10.66 9.05
N ALA A 464 13.69 10.57 10.38
CA ALA A 464 14.54 11.32 11.28
C ALA A 464 15.99 10.82 11.26
N LEU A 465 16.21 9.51 11.19
CA LEU A 465 17.54 8.92 11.05
C LEU A 465 18.22 9.32 9.74
N ASP A 466 17.50 9.27 8.62
CA ASP A 466 18.04 9.64 7.31
C ASP A 466 18.42 11.13 7.24
N SER A 467 17.59 11.98 7.85
CA SER A 467 17.90 13.40 8.00
C SER A 467 19.21 13.62 8.77
N LEU A 468 19.50 12.82 9.81
CA LEU A 468 20.77 12.93 10.54
C LEU A 468 21.99 12.58 9.67
N THR A 469 21.85 11.60 8.77
CA THR A 469 22.94 11.16 7.90
C THR A 469 23.19 12.12 6.73
N THR A 470 22.14 12.76 6.22
CA THR A 470 22.20 13.68 5.08
C THR A 470 22.75 15.07 5.46
N TYR A 471 22.45 15.58 6.66
CA TYR A 471 22.98 16.86 7.16
C TYR A 471 24.38 16.77 7.81
N GLY A 472 25.09 15.64 7.66
CA GLY A 472 26.52 15.56 7.97
C GLY A 472 26.90 15.68 9.45
N ARG A 473 26.07 15.22 10.40
CA ARG A 473 26.44 15.17 11.84
C ARG A 473 26.70 13.74 12.32
N ARG A 474 27.76 13.13 11.80
CA ARG A 474 28.57 12.16 12.57
C ARG A 474 29.29 12.95 13.67
N THR A 475 28.63 13.10 14.82
CA THR A 475 29.34 13.32 16.07
C THR A 475 28.91 12.22 17.03
N GLU A 476 29.85 11.31 17.23
CA GLU A 476 30.02 10.43 18.40
C GLU A 476 28.96 9.34 18.60
N ALA A 477 29.34 8.12 18.19
CA ALA A 477 29.08 6.82 18.82
C ALA A 477 28.85 5.71 17.78
N ILE A 478 29.82 5.51 16.90
CA ILE A 478 30.16 4.13 16.55
C ILE A 478 31.25 3.78 17.57
N PRO A 479 31.03 2.86 18.53
CA PRO A 479 32.13 2.35 19.32
C PRO A 479 33.20 1.87 18.33
N GLU A 480 34.43 2.34 18.47
CA GLU A 480 35.54 1.82 17.67
C GLU A 480 35.45 0.30 17.70
N ALA A 481 35.46 -0.31 16.52
CA ALA A 481 35.57 -1.74 16.41
C ALA A 481 36.83 -2.13 17.18
N VAL A 482 36.66 -2.76 18.34
CA VAL A 482 37.77 -3.32 19.11
C VAL A 482 38.49 -4.24 18.14
N ASN A 483 39.71 -3.87 17.79
CA ASN A 483 40.54 -4.68 16.93
C ASN A 483 40.73 -6.02 17.69
N PRO A 484 40.31 -7.17 17.15
CA PRO A 484 40.40 -8.44 17.87
C PRO A 484 41.85 -8.90 18.14
N GLU A 485 42.83 -8.11 17.71
CA GLU A 485 44.26 -8.29 17.96
C GLU A 485 44.79 -7.46 19.16
N ASP A 486 44.06 -6.45 19.66
CA ASP A 486 44.49 -5.65 20.82
C ASP A 486 44.22 -6.34 22.19
N GLY A 487 43.82 -7.62 22.16
CA GLY A 487 43.64 -8.47 23.33
C GLY A 487 44.74 -9.52 23.54
N ARG A 488 45.88 -9.39 22.84
CA ARG A 488 47.05 -10.25 23.02
C ARG A 488 48.31 -9.41 23.07
N ASP A 489 48.49 -8.68 24.16
CA ASP A 489 49.77 -8.51 24.82
C ASP A 489 49.52 -7.80 26.16
N GLU A 490 50.24 -8.25 27.20
CA GLU A 490 50.29 -7.73 28.58
C GLU A 490 49.09 -8.21 29.46
N ASP A 491 49.21 -9.13 30.41
CA ASP A 491 50.28 -9.30 31.41
C ASP A 491 50.59 -10.77 31.76
N ILE A 492 51.90 -11.02 31.86
CA ILE A 492 52.55 -11.86 32.89
C ILE A 492 52.64 -11.05 34.17
#